data_AF-A0A847J8S8-F1
#
_entry.id   AF-A0A847J8S8-F1
#
_cell.length_a   1.000
_cell.length_b   1.000
_cell.length_c   1.000
_cell.angle_alpha   90.00
_cell.angle_beta   90.00
_cell.angle_gamma   90.00
#
_symmetry.space_group_name_H-M   'P 1'
#
loop_
_entity.id
_entity.type
_entity.pdbx_description
1 polymer ?
#
loop_
_entity_poly.entity_id
_entity_poly.type
_entity_poly.pdbx_seq_one_letter_code
_entity_poly.pdbx_strand_id
1 'polypeptide(L)'
;GLHPSNLHDNAYAIGSIDFTGDMPILLGPDGPSLGGFVCPAVTAREDLWKLGQLKPGDTVRFVPAARPADPIAGPTVIAAAPDLGSPIVGRSDAGPVPVVYRRSGDENLLVEYGPMILDVGLRMRVHLLAAAIRAAGLPGLVDLTPGIRSLQIHYDPSRLSRTRLLDALAEIEAGLPSTERMVVPSRIVHLPLSWNDPQAVLAMRKYQELVRPDAPWCPSNIEFIRRINGLDDEAAVQKIIFDASYLVLGLGDVYLGAPVATPVDPRHRLVTTKYNPARTWTPENAVGIGGAYMCVYGMEGPGGYQLFGRTIQMWNSWRTTPEFAPGSPWLLRFFDQILFFPVSADELLEARAAFPHGAYPLKIEETEFSYAGYEAFLAREKDGISTFEARRRAAFEAERRRWREAALDVSALDDAAEVLGIGTEVPEGCVGQYTETPGNVWKLVVGEGERVAAGQTLAIIESMKMEIAITATAPGIVRAVAVEPGQTLRAGDLVCALEEA
;
A
#
# COMPACT_ATOMS: atom_id res chain seq x y z
N GLY A 1 5.89 2.86 10.80
CA GLY A 1 7.10 2.57 10.01
C GLY A 1 8.25 3.42 10.51
N LEU A 2 9.46 3.26 9.94
CA LEU A 2 10.63 4.08 10.31
C LEU A 2 10.58 5.47 9.70
N HIS A 3 10.08 5.56 8.48
CA HIS A 3 10.06 6.80 7.71
C HIS A 3 9.01 7.78 8.27
N PRO A 4 9.32 9.08 8.41
CA PRO A 4 8.40 10.07 9.01
C PRO A 4 7.09 10.27 8.24
N SER A 5 7.05 9.92 6.95
CA SER A 5 5.81 9.95 6.18
C SER A 5 4.85 8.81 6.53
N ASN A 6 5.30 7.78 7.25
CA ASN A 6 4.44 6.66 7.61
C ASN A 6 3.44 7.04 8.71
N LEU A 7 2.18 6.68 8.52
CA LEU A 7 1.11 6.79 9.50
C LEU A 7 0.42 5.45 9.74
N HIS A 8 -0.51 5.41 10.71
CA HIS A 8 -1.44 4.30 10.86
C HIS A 8 -2.48 4.35 9.76
N ASP A 9 -2.55 3.27 8.98
CA ASP A 9 -3.19 3.29 7.67
C ASP A 9 -4.62 3.88 7.70
N ASN A 10 -4.88 4.81 6.79
CA ASN A 10 -6.12 5.56 6.67
C ASN A 10 -6.57 5.63 5.22
N ALA A 11 -7.81 6.06 5.01
CA ALA A 11 -8.34 6.23 3.67
C ALA A 11 -7.87 7.55 3.04
N TYR A 12 -7.53 7.48 1.76
CA TYR A 12 -7.12 8.61 0.92
C TYR A 12 -8.27 9.13 0.09
N ALA A 13 -8.17 10.38 -0.35
CA ALA A 13 -9.11 10.98 -1.29
C ALA A 13 -8.53 10.94 -2.70
N ILE A 14 -9.40 10.84 -3.71
CA ILE A 14 -9.00 11.06 -5.10
C ILE A 14 -8.44 12.49 -5.23
N GLY A 15 -7.28 12.61 -5.87
CA GLY A 15 -6.53 13.87 -5.99
C GLY A 15 -5.53 14.13 -4.88
N SER A 16 -5.42 13.24 -3.87
CA SER A 16 -4.41 13.35 -2.82
C SER A 16 -3.00 13.41 -3.40
N ILE A 17 -2.14 14.23 -2.78
CA ILE A 17 -0.69 14.19 -2.95
C ILE A 17 -0.16 13.26 -1.86
N ASP A 18 0.22 12.02 -2.19
CA ASP A 18 0.64 11.00 -1.23
C ASP A 18 2.16 10.88 -1.15
N PHE A 19 2.75 10.96 0.04
CA PHE A 19 4.21 10.90 0.24
C PHE A 19 4.69 9.47 0.56
N THR A 20 4.92 8.68 -0.48
CA THR A 20 5.37 7.28 -0.39
C THR A 20 6.87 7.16 -0.03
N GLY A 21 7.20 7.57 1.18
CA GLY A 21 8.58 7.87 1.57
C GLY A 21 8.89 9.33 1.30
N ASP A 22 10.01 9.59 0.63
CA ASP A 22 10.44 10.94 0.25
C ASP A 22 9.87 11.38 -1.11
N MET A 23 9.29 10.45 -1.88
CA MET A 23 8.75 10.71 -3.21
C MET A 23 7.22 10.91 -3.17
N PRO A 24 6.69 12.09 -3.54
CA PRO A 24 5.25 12.31 -3.64
C PRO A 24 4.67 11.74 -4.95
N ILE A 25 3.45 11.22 -4.87
CA ILE A 25 2.65 10.78 -6.03
C ILE A 25 1.26 11.43 -6.00
N LEU A 26 0.66 11.61 -7.18
CA LEU A 26 -0.71 12.12 -7.31
C LEU A 26 -1.67 10.94 -7.46
N LEU A 27 -2.66 10.85 -6.57
CA LEU A 27 -3.62 9.76 -6.58
C LEU A 27 -4.76 10.07 -7.54
N GLY A 28 -4.82 9.38 -8.67
CA GLY A 28 -5.92 9.46 -9.63
C GLY A 28 -7.16 8.64 -9.20
N PRO A 29 -8.19 8.55 -10.06
CA PRO A 29 -9.39 7.76 -9.79
C PRO A 29 -9.13 6.27 -9.56
N ASP A 30 -8.13 5.70 -10.23
CA ASP A 30 -7.67 4.31 -10.04
C ASP A 30 -6.60 4.20 -8.92
N GLY A 31 -6.49 5.24 -8.10
CA GLY A 31 -5.53 5.32 -7.01
C GLY A 31 -5.89 4.41 -5.82
N PRO A 32 -4.92 4.21 -4.90
CA PRO A 32 -5.11 3.43 -3.69
C PRO A 32 -6.19 4.05 -2.80
N SER A 33 -7.03 3.22 -2.18
CA SER A 33 -8.04 3.68 -1.22
C SER A 33 -7.49 3.82 0.19
N LEU A 34 -6.90 2.76 0.75
CA LEU A 34 -6.35 2.75 2.10
C LEU A 34 -4.83 2.61 2.00
N GLY A 35 -4.10 3.40 2.77
CA GLY A 35 -2.64 3.36 2.78
C GLY A 35 -2.07 4.03 4.04
N GLY A 36 -0.76 3.91 4.23
CA GLY A 36 -0.11 4.33 5.47
C GLY A 36 0.99 5.36 5.26
N PHE A 37 0.73 6.33 4.39
CA PHE A 37 1.57 7.47 4.10
C PHE A 37 0.78 8.78 4.27
N VAL A 38 1.46 9.87 4.59
CA VAL A 38 0.81 11.17 4.79
C VAL A 38 0.42 11.81 3.46
N CYS A 39 -0.78 12.40 3.44
CA CYS A 39 -1.28 13.22 2.34
C CYS A 39 -1.42 14.70 2.80
N PRO A 40 -0.44 15.60 2.53
CA PRO A 40 -0.52 16.99 2.99
C PRO A 40 -1.60 17.83 2.29
N ALA A 41 -2.00 17.47 1.07
CA ALA A 41 -3.01 18.20 0.31
C ALA A 41 -3.77 17.28 -0.63
N VAL A 42 -4.93 17.77 -1.10
CA VAL A 42 -5.77 17.12 -2.09
C VAL A 42 -6.08 18.15 -3.17
N THR A 43 -5.96 17.75 -4.43
CA THR A 43 -6.32 18.57 -5.58
C THR A 43 -7.81 18.92 -5.51
N ALA A 44 -8.14 20.19 -5.73
CA ALA A 44 -9.52 20.66 -5.72
C ALA A 44 -10.36 19.91 -6.77
N ARG A 45 -11.64 19.67 -6.47
CA ARG A 45 -12.54 18.91 -7.34
C ARG A 45 -12.59 19.50 -8.76
N GLU A 46 -12.70 20.82 -8.86
CA GLU A 46 -12.73 21.57 -10.12
C GLU A 46 -11.43 21.49 -10.93
N ASP A 47 -10.34 21.07 -10.30
CA ASP A 47 -8.99 20.99 -10.89
C ASP A 47 -8.52 19.55 -11.15
N LEU A 48 -9.27 18.52 -10.74
CA LEU A 48 -8.88 17.12 -10.92
C LEU A 48 -8.60 16.74 -12.38
N TRP A 49 -9.31 17.35 -13.33
CA TRP A 49 -9.11 17.11 -14.76
C TRP A 49 -7.69 17.46 -15.23
N LYS A 50 -7.02 18.42 -14.57
CA LYS A 50 -5.65 18.83 -14.89
C LYS A 50 -4.66 17.68 -14.65
N LEU A 51 -4.91 16.84 -13.64
CA LEU A 51 -4.08 15.67 -13.36
C LEU A 51 -4.05 14.69 -14.53
N GLY A 52 -5.20 14.53 -15.22
CA GLY A 52 -5.32 13.67 -16.40
C GLY A 52 -4.67 14.24 -17.67
N GLN A 53 -4.11 15.46 -17.62
CA GLN A 53 -3.42 16.09 -18.75
C GLN A 53 -1.89 16.07 -18.60
N LEU A 54 -1.38 15.66 -17.43
CA LEU A 54 0.06 15.67 -17.14
C LEU A 54 0.80 14.59 -17.94
N LYS A 55 1.98 14.95 -18.43
CA LYS A 55 2.93 14.07 -19.12
C LYS A 55 4.28 14.10 -18.41
N PRO A 56 5.09 13.02 -18.52
CA PRO A 56 6.47 13.05 -18.01
C PRO A 56 7.23 14.28 -18.53
N GLY A 57 7.86 15.02 -17.62
CA GLY A 57 8.57 16.28 -17.92
C GLY A 57 7.75 17.56 -17.71
N ASP A 58 6.44 17.47 -17.54
CA ASP A 58 5.62 18.64 -17.20
C ASP A 58 5.97 19.20 -15.82
N THR A 59 5.95 20.52 -15.68
CA THR A 59 6.13 21.22 -14.41
C THR A 59 4.79 21.69 -13.85
N VAL A 60 4.50 21.36 -12.59
CA VAL A 60 3.27 21.79 -11.90
C VAL A 60 3.57 22.58 -10.64
N ARG A 61 2.69 23.51 -10.29
CA ARG A 61 2.73 24.24 -9.02
C ARG A 61 1.38 24.16 -8.33
N PHE A 62 1.34 23.57 -7.14
CA PHE A 62 0.13 23.56 -6.32
C PHE A 62 -0.10 24.93 -5.69
N VAL A 63 -1.33 25.41 -5.79
CA VAL A 63 -1.77 26.69 -5.22
C VAL A 63 -2.86 26.40 -4.20
N PRO A 64 -2.80 26.97 -2.98
CA PRO A 64 -3.86 26.80 -2.00
C PRO A 64 -5.20 27.31 -2.52
N ALA A 65 -6.22 26.44 -2.52
CA ALA A 65 -7.59 26.83 -2.85
C ALA A 65 -8.29 27.33 -1.58
N ALA A 66 -8.70 28.60 -1.58
CA ALA A 66 -9.45 29.17 -0.47
C ALA A 66 -10.84 28.53 -0.36
N ARG A 67 -11.23 28.16 0.87
CA ARG A 67 -12.57 27.66 1.21
C ARG A 67 -13.10 28.45 2.41
N PRO A 68 -13.63 29.67 2.21
CA PRO A 68 -14.00 30.59 3.30
C PRO A 68 -15.12 30.07 4.19
N ALA A 69 -15.94 29.15 3.69
CA ALA A 69 -17.04 28.53 4.43
C ALA A 69 -16.58 27.48 5.46
N ASP A 70 -15.28 27.17 5.52
CA ASP A 70 -14.78 26.14 6.39
C ASP A 70 -14.33 26.71 7.74
N PRO A 71 -14.79 26.13 8.86
CA PRO A 71 -14.29 26.50 10.17
C PRO A 71 -12.82 26.08 10.30
N ILE A 72 -11.96 27.00 10.76
CA ILE A 72 -10.57 26.71 11.15
C ILE A 72 -10.58 26.48 12.67
N ALA A 73 -10.21 25.29 13.13
CA ALA A 73 -10.33 24.89 14.54
C ALA A 73 -9.01 24.48 15.21
N GLY A 74 -7.85 24.85 14.63
CA GLY A 74 -6.57 24.47 15.19
C GLY A 74 -5.39 25.30 14.69
N PRO A 75 -4.24 25.22 15.38
CA PRO A 75 -3.03 25.90 14.97
C PRO A 75 -2.54 25.38 13.61
N THR A 76 -2.07 26.28 12.76
CA THR A 76 -1.33 25.91 11.55
C THR A 76 0.07 25.45 11.99
N VAL A 77 0.41 24.19 11.71
CA VAL A 77 1.63 23.53 12.24
C VAL A 77 2.93 24.15 11.69
N ILE A 78 2.84 24.83 10.55
CA ILE A 78 3.93 25.58 9.96
C ILE A 78 3.44 27.02 9.81
N ALA A 79 4.27 28.01 10.11
CA ALA A 79 4.09 29.39 9.66
C ALA A 79 4.24 29.43 8.12
N ALA A 80 3.35 28.72 7.43
CA ALA A 80 3.20 28.82 6.00
C ALA A 80 2.45 30.12 5.71
N ALA A 81 2.54 30.61 4.47
CA ALA A 81 1.93 31.87 4.03
C ALA A 81 0.55 32.08 4.68
N PRO A 82 0.20 33.30 5.13
CA PRO A 82 -1.02 33.60 5.89
C PRO A 82 -2.33 33.05 5.29
N ASP A 83 -2.28 32.62 4.03
CA ASP A 83 -3.38 32.21 3.18
C ASP A 83 -3.65 30.69 3.19
N LEU A 84 -2.78 29.86 3.80
CA LEU A 84 -2.87 28.38 3.72
C LEU A 84 -3.91 27.75 4.65
N GLY A 85 -4.31 28.43 5.74
CA GLY A 85 -5.29 27.92 6.71
C GLY A 85 -4.83 26.65 7.46
N SER A 86 -5.73 26.03 8.25
CA SER A 86 -5.47 24.74 8.91
C SER A 86 -6.27 23.63 8.23
N PRO A 87 -5.70 22.43 8.02
CA PRO A 87 -6.47 21.27 7.59
C PRO A 87 -7.39 20.73 8.71
N ILE A 88 -7.20 21.16 9.96
CA ILE A 88 -8.05 20.77 11.09
C ILE A 88 -9.25 21.72 11.16
N VAL A 89 -10.42 21.13 10.91
CA VAL A 89 -11.71 21.85 10.84
C VAL A 89 -12.57 21.64 12.09
N GLY A 90 -12.18 20.74 12.98
CA GLY A 90 -12.81 20.53 14.28
C GLY A 90 -11.96 19.67 15.20
N ARG A 91 -12.17 19.82 16.51
CA ARG A 91 -11.58 18.97 17.56
C ARG A 91 -12.53 18.85 18.74
N SER A 92 -12.52 17.72 19.42
CA SER A 92 -13.22 17.54 20.69
C SER A 92 -12.45 16.60 21.60
N ASP A 93 -12.22 17.04 22.84
CA ASP A 93 -11.64 16.25 23.93
C ASP A 93 -12.71 15.92 25.00
N ALA A 94 -14.00 16.19 24.69
CA ALA A 94 -15.09 16.02 25.65
C ALA A 94 -15.52 14.55 25.84
N GLY A 95 -15.22 13.69 24.85
CA GLY A 95 -15.54 12.26 24.87
C GLY A 95 -14.46 11.41 25.55
N PRO A 96 -14.67 10.09 25.68
CA PRO A 96 -13.71 9.17 26.28
C PRO A 96 -12.41 9.04 25.46
N VAL A 97 -12.46 9.39 24.18
CA VAL A 97 -11.33 9.38 23.26
C VAL A 97 -11.31 10.72 22.52
N PRO A 98 -10.18 11.46 22.52
CA PRO A 98 -10.03 12.67 21.72
C PRO A 98 -10.33 12.43 20.25
N VAL A 99 -11.01 13.36 19.58
CA VAL A 99 -11.33 13.29 18.16
C VAL A 99 -10.88 14.54 17.41
N VAL A 100 -10.29 14.34 16.24
CA VAL A 100 -9.86 15.40 15.32
C VAL A 100 -10.55 15.22 13.99
N TYR A 101 -11.14 16.30 13.46
CA TYR A 101 -11.76 16.34 12.14
C TYR A 101 -10.87 17.12 11.18
N ARG A 102 -10.42 16.46 10.11
CA ARG A 102 -9.55 17.04 9.09
C ARG A 102 -10.23 17.13 7.74
N ARG A 103 -10.00 18.23 7.04
CA ARG A 103 -10.30 18.33 5.61
C ARG A 103 -9.46 17.30 4.86
N SER A 104 -10.11 16.53 3.99
CA SER A 104 -9.48 15.53 3.11
C SER A 104 -9.94 15.76 1.66
N GLY A 105 -9.72 16.97 1.14
CA GLY A 105 -10.29 17.44 -0.13
C GLY A 105 -11.66 18.10 0.04
N ASP A 106 -12.33 18.34 -1.10
CA ASP A 106 -13.61 19.05 -1.14
C ASP A 106 -14.81 18.17 -0.76
N GLU A 107 -14.71 16.87 -1.01
CA GLU A 107 -15.81 15.90 -0.86
C GLU A 107 -15.56 14.90 0.27
N ASN A 108 -14.46 15.02 1.01
CA ASN A 108 -14.16 14.11 2.13
C ASN A 108 -13.77 14.83 3.42
N LEU A 109 -14.19 14.22 4.54
CA LEU A 109 -13.78 14.57 5.89
C LEU A 109 -13.11 13.35 6.53
N LEU A 110 -11.91 13.53 7.09
CA LEU A 110 -11.22 12.49 7.84
C LEU A 110 -11.42 12.70 9.35
N VAL A 111 -12.04 11.74 10.01
CA VAL A 111 -12.18 11.69 11.47
C VAL A 111 -11.05 10.84 12.03
N GLU A 112 -10.33 11.33 13.04
CA GLU A 112 -9.19 10.65 13.66
C GLU A 112 -9.34 10.56 15.18
N TYR A 113 -9.15 9.36 15.75
CA TYR A 113 -9.31 9.14 17.20
C TYR A 113 -8.00 8.92 17.94
N GLY A 114 -7.86 9.56 19.10
CA GLY A 114 -6.80 9.30 20.08
C GLY A 114 -5.39 9.61 19.56
N PRO A 115 -4.34 9.16 20.26
CA PRO A 115 -2.97 9.32 19.80
C PRO A 115 -2.64 8.41 18.60
N MET A 116 -1.51 8.67 17.93
CA MET A 116 -0.98 7.82 16.84
C MET A 116 -0.34 6.55 17.42
N ILE A 117 -1.21 5.61 17.84
CA ILE A 117 -0.83 4.29 18.31
C ILE A 117 -1.69 3.22 17.63
N LEU A 118 -1.15 2.00 17.56
CA LEU A 118 -1.95 0.82 17.19
C LEU A 118 -2.73 0.35 18.41
N ASP A 119 -4.02 0.65 18.43
CA ASP A 119 -4.94 0.32 19.52
C ASP A 119 -6.26 -0.22 18.93
N VAL A 120 -6.63 -1.43 19.35
CA VAL A 120 -7.84 -2.12 18.86
C VAL A 120 -9.11 -1.39 19.34
N GLY A 121 -9.09 -0.80 20.54
CA GLY A 121 -10.18 0.02 21.07
C GLY A 121 -10.46 1.26 20.23
N LEU A 122 -9.43 1.92 19.70
CA LEU A 122 -9.60 3.02 18.73
C LEU A 122 -10.30 2.53 17.46
N ARG A 123 -9.93 1.34 16.95
CA ARG A 123 -10.60 0.75 15.79
C ARG A 123 -12.05 0.36 16.08
N MET A 124 -12.34 -0.10 17.30
CA MET A 124 -13.70 -0.37 17.76
C MET A 124 -14.54 0.91 17.80
N ARG A 125 -13.97 2.02 18.28
CA ARG A 125 -14.62 3.35 18.27
C ARG A 125 -14.97 3.79 16.84
N VAL A 126 -14.04 3.64 15.90
CA VAL A 126 -14.29 3.88 14.45
C VAL A 126 -15.46 3.06 13.93
N HIS A 127 -15.57 1.78 14.33
CA HIS A 127 -16.68 0.92 13.92
C HIS A 127 -18.03 1.43 14.45
N LEU A 128 -18.09 1.84 15.72
CA LEU A 128 -19.28 2.43 16.32
C LEU A 128 -19.71 3.71 15.60
N LEU A 129 -18.76 4.60 15.30
CA LEU A 129 -19.04 5.82 14.54
C LEU A 129 -19.60 5.50 13.15
N ALA A 130 -18.95 4.60 12.42
CA ALA A 130 -19.39 4.22 11.07
C ALA A 130 -20.80 3.63 11.08
N ALA A 131 -21.12 2.77 12.07
CA ALA A 131 -22.45 2.21 12.24
C ALA A 131 -23.49 3.30 12.58
N ALA A 132 -23.16 4.23 13.48
CA ALA A 132 -24.04 5.32 13.87
C ALA A 132 -24.32 6.30 12.73
N ILE A 133 -23.31 6.66 11.92
CA ILE A 133 -23.50 7.52 10.74
C ILE A 133 -24.41 6.83 9.70
N ARG A 134 -24.22 5.53 9.45
CA ARG A 134 -25.10 4.76 8.55
C ARG A 134 -26.54 4.77 9.07
N ALA A 135 -26.74 4.57 10.37
CA ALA A 135 -28.06 4.60 11.00
C ALA A 135 -28.71 6.00 10.96
N ALA A 136 -27.92 7.07 11.07
CA ALA A 136 -28.40 8.45 11.01
C ALA A 136 -28.92 8.84 9.62
N GLY A 137 -28.48 8.18 8.55
CA GLY A 137 -29.02 8.39 7.20
C GLY A 137 -28.83 9.83 6.67
N LEU A 138 -27.65 10.42 6.91
CA LEU A 138 -27.39 11.83 6.58
C LEU A 138 -27.60 12.11 5.07
N PRO A 139 -28.45 13.09 4.70
CA PRO A 139 -28.67 13.42 3.29
C PRO A 139 -27.40 13.94 2.64
N GLY A 140 -26.90 13.25 1.60
CA GLY A 140 -25.65 13.59 0.93
C GLY A 140 -24.45 12.77 1.36
N LEU A 141 -24.59 11.83 2.30
CA LEU A 141 -23.57 10.81 2.54
C LEU A 141 -23.41 9.93 1.28
N VAL A 142 -22.17 9.75 0.81
CA VAL A 142 -21.85 8.91 -0.36
C VAL A 142 -21.28 7.57 0.10
N ASP A 143 -20.20 7.57 0.87
CA ASP A 143 -19.59 6.35 1.41
C ASP A 143 -18.78 6.61 2.70
N LEU A 144 -18.45 5.53 3.40
CA LEU A 144 -17.65 5.51 4.63
C LEU A 144 -16.52 4.50 4.50
N THR A 145 -15.28 4.97 4.64
CA THR A 145 -14.09 4.13 4.53
C THR A 145 -13.32 4.10 5.86
N PRO A 146 -13.43 3.01 6.65
CA PRO A 146 -12.70 2.88 7.92
C PRO A 146 -11.21 2.64 7.69
N GLY A 147 -10.38 3.45 8.36
CA GLY A 147 -8.95 3.18 8.58
C GLY A 147 -8.70 2.46 9.90
N ILE A 148 -7.45 2.46 10.36
CA ILE A 148 -7.06 1.84 11.64
C ILE A 148 -7.66 2.61 12.83
N ARG A 149 -7.40 3.92 12.90
CA ARG A 149 -7.84 4.82 13.98
C ARG A 149 -8.61 6.02 13.43
N SER A 150 -9.16 5.87 12.24
CA SER A 150 -9.79 6.94 11.49
C SER A 150 -10.97 6.44 10.67
N LEU A 151 -11.85 7.36 10.31
CA LEU A 151 -12.96 7.15 9.39
C LEU A 151 -12.95 8.27 8.36
N GLN A 152 -12.83 7.93 7.08
CA GLN A 152 -13.10 8.90 6.03
C GLN A 152 -14.60 8.86 5.69
N ILE A 153 -15.19 10.05 5.61
CA ILE A 153 -16.58 10.28 5.23
C ILE A 153 -16.55 10.96 3.88
N HIS A 154 -17.01 10.26 2.84
CA HIS A 154 -17.23 10.82 1.51
C HIS A 154 -18.67 11.34 1.44
N TYR A 155 -18.85 12.60 1.09
CA TYR A 155 -20.14 13.27 1.04
C TYR A 155 -20.24 14.23 -0.13
N ASP A 156 -21.47 14.45 -0.60
CA ASP A 156 -21.82 15.45 -1.60
C ASP A 156 -21.99 16.83 -0.92
N PRO A 157 -21.05 17.78 -1.10
CA PRO A 157 -21.08 19.07 -0.44
C PRO A 157 -22.25 19.95 -0.90
N SER A 158 -22.88 19.64 -2.04
CA SER A 158 -24.09 20.36 -2.51
C SER A 158 -25.34 20.00 -1.70
N ARG A 159 -25.33 18.84 -1.02
CA ARG A 159 -26.45 18.32 -0.22
C ARG A 159 -26.14 18.37 1.28
N LEU A 160 -24.89 18.18 1.66
CA LEU A 160 -24.40 18.20 3.04
C LEU A 160 -23.22 19.15 3.18
N SER A 161 -23.44 20.35 3.71
CA SER A 161 -22.33 21.25 4.03
C SER A 161 -21.46 20.68 5.15
N ARG A 162 -20.15 20.94 5.11
CA ARG A 162 -19.20 20.53 6.16
C ARG A 162 -19.60 20.97 7.56
N THR A 163 -20.13 22.18 7.73
CA THR A 163 -20.60 22.65 9.05
C THR A 163 -21.70 21.75 9.60
N ARG A 164 -22.74 21.48 8.81
CA ARG A 164 -23.82 20.53 9.19
C ARG A 164 -23.30 19.11 9.44
N LEU A 165 -22.29 18.66 8.68
CA LEU A 165 -21.65 17.37 8.92
C LEU A 165 -20.95 17.36 10.29
N LEU A 166 -20.19 18.41 10.62
CA LEU A 166 -19.52 18.53 11.92
C LEU A 166 -20.51 18.60 13.08
N ASP A 167 -21.63 19.32 12.92
CA ASP A 167 -22.70 19.39 13.92
C ASP A 167 -23.31 18.00 14.16
N ALA A 168 -23.67 17.29 13.08
CA ALA A 168 -24.19 15.93 13.16
C ALA A 168 -23.18 14.95 13.81
N LEU A 169 -21.89 15.10 13.51
CA LEU A 169 -20.84 14.28 14.11
C LEU A 169 -20.69 14.55 15.61
N ALA A 170 -20.83 15.80 16.04
CA ALA A 170 -20.80 16.15 17.46
C ALA A 170 -21.98 15.51 18.22
N GLU A 171 -23.19 15.54 17.64
CA GLU A 171 -24.36 14.87 18.19
C GLU A 171 -24.19 13.35 18.25
N ILE A 172 -23.70 12.73 17.17
CA ILE A 172 -23.45 11.29 17.10
C ILE A 172 -22.40 10.88 18.14
N GLU A 173 -21.27 11.59 18.23
CA GLU A 173 -20.20 11.31 19.19
C GLU A 173 -20.68 11.29 20.63
N ALA A 174 -21.53 12.27 21.00
CA ALA A 174 -22.09 12.38 22.33
C ALA A 174 -22.98 11.18 22.70
N GLY A 175 -23.58 10.52 21.70
CA GLY A 175 -24.43 9.34 21.88
C GLY A 175 -23.71 7.99 21.73
N LEU A 176 -22.43 7.96 21.31
CA LEU A 176 -21.74 6.69 21.05
C LEU A 176 -21.48 5.91 22.36
N PRO A 177 -21.77 4.59 22.39
CA PRO A 177 -21.51 3.76 23.56
C PRO A 177 -20.01 3.57 23.82
N SER A 178 -19.68 3.07 25.02
CA SER A 178 -18.31 2.66 25.37
C SER A 178 -17.88 1.42 24.59
N THR A 179 -16.59 1.36 24.24
CA THR A 179 -15.97 0.21 23.56
C THR A 179 -15.65 -0.95 24.51
N GLU A 180 -15.61 -0.71 25.83
CA GLU A 180 -15.11 -1.65 26.84
C GLU A 180 -15.77 -3.05 26.79
N ARG A 181 -17.06 -3.11 26.47
CA ARG A 181 -17.84 -4.36 26.43
C ARG A 181 -18.22 -4.77 25.01
N MET A 182 -17.58 -4.18 24.02
CA MET A 182 -17.96 -4.41 22.64
C MET A 182 -17.58 -5.84 22.22
N VAL A 183 -18.52 -6.48 21.56
CA VAL A 183 -18.35 -7.78 20.91
C VAL A 183 -18.80 -7.60 19.46
N VAL A 184 -17.97 -8.04 18.53
CA VAL A 184 -18.25 -7.97 17.10
C VAL A 184 -18.22 -9.37 16.49
N PRO A 185 -19.07 -9.66 15.48
CA PRO A 185 -18.92 -10.85 14.68
C PRO A 185 -17.51 -10.94 14.09
N SER A 186 -16.92 -12.13 14.12
CA SER A 186 -15.56 -12.38 13.64
C SER A 186 -15.53 -13.78 13.02
N ARG A 187 -14.77 -13.97 11.94
CA ARG A 187 -14.53 -15.29 11.39
C ARG A 187 -13.06 -15.64 11.47
N ILE A 188 -12.73 -16.89 11.78
CA ILE A 188 -11.37 -17.40 11.63
C ILE A 188 -11.24 -17.99 10.23
N VAL A 189 -10.50 -17.31 9.37
CA VAL A 189 -10.29 -17.67 7.96
C VAL A 189 -8.92 -18.31 7.80
N HIS A 190 -8.89 -19.61 7.51
CA HIS A 190 -7.64 -20.36 7.31
C HIS A 190 -7.20 -20.24 5.84
N LEU A 191 -6.06 -19.61 5.59
CA LEU A 191 -5.55 -19.34 4.25
C LEU A 191 -4.27 -20.15 3.97
N PRO A 192 -4.12 -20.76 2.77
CA PRO A 192 -2.86 -21.38 2.37
C PRO A 192 -1.80 -20.29 2.13
N LEU A 193 -0.58 -20.49 2.60
CA LEU A 193 0.53 -19.58 2.37
C LEU A 193 1.74 -20.33 1.82
N SER A 194 2.17 -19.95 0.61
CA SER A 194 3.49 -20.33 0.10
C SER A 194 4.54 -19.41 0.71
N TRP A 195 5.36 -19.97 1.59
CA TRP A 195 6.45 -19.25 2.26
C TRP A 195 7.60 -19.00 1.28
N ASN A 196 8.13 -17.76 1.26
CA ASN A 196 9.16 -17.32 0.32
C ASN A 196 8.80 -17.64 -1.16
N ASP A 197 7.54 -17.38 -1.53
CA ASP A 197 7.00 -17.70 -2.86
C ASP A 197 7.85 -17.09 -4.00
N PRO A 198 8.09 -17.83 -5.10
CA PRO A 198 8.92 -17.37 -6.22
C PRO A 198 8.52 -16.01 -6.82
N GLN A 199 7.24 -15.67 -6.82
CA GLN A 199 6.75 -14.38 -7.32
C GLN A 199 7.08 -13.23 -6.36
N ALA A 200 7.04 -13.47 -5.04
CA ALA A 200 7.51 -12.49 -4.06
C ALA A 200 9.02 -12.24 -4.21
N VAL A 201 9.81 -13.30 -4.44
CA VAL A 201 11.25 -13.19 -4.75
C VAL A 201 11.50 -12.41 -6.03
N LEU A 202 10.73 -12.67 -7.08
CA LEU A 202 10.80 -11.90 -8.33
C LEU A 202 10.55 -10.41 -8.11
N ALA A 203 9.57 -10.05 -7.27
CA ALA A 203 9.25 -8.65 -6.98
C ALA A 203 10.40 -7.95 -6.24
N MET A 204 11.03 -8.64 -5.29
CA MET A 204 12.21 -8.12 -4.58
C MET A 204 13.39 -7.91 -5.54
N ARG A 205 13.63 -8.88 -6.43
CA ARG A 205 14.71 -8.79 -7.43
C ARG A 205 14.50 -7.63 -8.40
N LYS A 206 13.31 -7.51 -8.99
CA LYS A 206 12.96 -6.40 -9.90
C LYS A 206 13.16 -5.04 -9.22
N TYR A 207 12.70 -4.91 -7.97
CA TYR A 207 12.88 -3.67 -7.21
C TYR A 207 14.36 -3.34 -6.99
N GLN A 208 15.17 -4.31 -6.60
CA GLN A 208 16.59 -4.10 -6.38
C GLN A 208 17.31 -3.73 -7.68
N GLU A 209 16.98 -4.37 -8.80
CA GLU A 209 17.62 -4.10 -10.09
C GLU A 209 17.20 -2.75 -10.69
N LEU A 210 15.94 -2.35 -10.55
CA LEU A 210 15.36 -1.23 -11.32
C LEU A 210 15.10 0.04 -10.52
N VAL A 211 14.89 -0.08 -9.21
CA VAL A 211 14.40 1.03 -8.40
C VAL A 211 15.43 1.43 -7.36
N ARG A 212 15.97 0.47 -6.61
CA ARG A 212 16.90 0.77 -5.53
C ARG A 212 17.91 -0.37 -5.28
N PRO A 213 19.07 -0.35 -5.96
CA PRO A 213 20.11 -1.37 -5.81
C PRO A 213 20.66 -1.55 -4.40
N ASP A 214 20.72 -0.47 -3.63
CA ASP A 214 21.27 -0.41 -2.27
C ASP A 214 20.22 -0.62 -1.16
N ALA A 215 19.00 -1.06 -1.51
CA ALA A 215 17.90 -1.17 -0.57
C ALA A 215 18.25 -2.11 0.62
N PRO A 216 18.20 -1.63 1.88
CA PRO A 216 18.65 -2.42 3.04
C PRO A 216 17.85 -3.69 3.33
N TRP A 217 16.63 -3.77 2.79
CA TRP A 217 15.72 -4.91 2.92
C TRP A 217 15.88 -5.95 1.80
N CYS A 218 16.67 -5.64 0.76
CA CYS A 218 17.01 -6.58 -0.30
C CYS A 218 18.40 -7.20 -0.04
N PRO A 219 18.69 -8.42 -0.53
CA PRO A 219 17.86 -9.22 -1.45
C PRO A 219 16.75 -10.05 -0.77
N SER A 220 16.71 -10.12 0.55
CA SER A 220 15.73 -10.94 1.30
C SER A 220 14.98 -10.11 2.34
N ASN A 221 13.71 -9.85 2.07
CA ASN A 221 12.81 -9.20 3.03
C ASN A 221 12.61 -10.06 4.30
N ILE A 222 12.66 -11.39 4.18
CA ILE A 222 12.53 -12.31 5.33
C ILE A 222 13.73 -12.15 6.26
N GLU A 223 14.94 -12.10 5.70
CA GLU A 223 16.15 -11.81 6.48
C GLU A 223 16.03 -10.44 7.13
N PHE A 224 15.56 -9.43 6.40
CA PHE A 224 15.38 -8.10 6.94
C PHE A 224 14.40 -8.10 8.12
N ILE A 225 13.25 -8.78 7.99
CA ILE A 225 12.27 -8.96 9.07
C ILE A 225 12.93 -9.59 10.30
N ARG A 226 13.71 -10.67 10.11
CA ARG A 226 14.47 -11.31 11.20
C ARG A 226 15.38 -10.31 11.90
N ARG A 227 16.21 -9.62 11.13
CA ARG A 227 17.25 -8.71 11.62
C ARG A 227 16.67 -7.53 12.38
N ILE A 228 15.68 -6.85 11.81
CA ILE A 228 15.08 -5.65 12.41
C ILE A 228 14.25 -5.96 13.66
N ASN A 229 13.76 -7.20 13.80
CA ASN A 229 13.06 -7.66 15.00
C ASN A 229 13.96 -8.39 16.00
N GLY A 230 15.25 -8.58 15.68
CA GLY A 230 16.23 -9.20 16.55
C GLY A 230 15.97 -10.68 16.81
N LEU A 231 15.45 -11.40 15.81
CA LEU A 231 15.18 -12.84 15.87
C LEU A 231 16.43 -13.65 15.52
N ASP A 232 16.49 -14.88 16.02
CA ASP A 232 17.69 -15.72 15.95
C ASP A 232 17.97 -16.18 14.52
N ASP A 233 16.94 -16.65 13.81
CA ASP A 233 17.01 -17.16 12.44
C ASP A 233 15.70 -16.91 11.65
N GLU A 234 15.69 -17.24 10.36
CA GLU A 234 14.48 -17.11 9.52
C GLU A 234 13.37 -18.09 9.92
N ALA A 235 13.71 -19.24 10.54
CA ALA A 235 12.72 -20.20 11.02
C ALA A 235 11.89 -19.62 12.18
N ALA A 236 12.49 -18.79 13.04
CA ALA A 236 11.78 -18.04 14.08
C ALA A 236 10.78 -17.03 13.47
N VAL A 237 11.14 -16.38 12.36
CA VAL A 237 10.21 -15.50 11.62
C VAL A 237 9.03 -16.31 11.10
N GLN A 238 9.32 -17.42 10.42
CA GLN A 238 8.32 -18.32 9.85
C GLN A 238 7.35 -18.80 10.94
N LYS A 239 7.88 -19.30 12.05
CA LYS A 239 7.09 -19.77 13.18
C LYS A 239 6.14 -18.70 13.71
N ILE A 240 6.64 -17.49 13.96
CA ILE A 240 5.80 -16.37 14.43
C ILE A 240 4.68 -16.08 13.43
N ILE A 241 4.99 -16.08 12.12
CA ILE A 241 4.01 -15.76 11.08
C ILE A 241 2.88 -16.79 11.01
N PHE A 242 3.21 -18.08 11.08
CA PHE A 242 2.22 -19.17 11.03
C PHE A 242 1.46 -19.37 12.35
N ASP A 243 2.05 -18.99 13.49
CA ASP A 243 1.38 -19.07 14.80
C ASP A 243 0.46 -17.86 15.08
N ALA A 244 0.50 -16.81 14.26
CA ALA A 244 -0.27 -15.60 14.50
C ALA A 244 -1.72 -15.70 14.01
N SER A 245 -2.62 -15.12 14.82
CA SER A 245 -3.97 -14.76 14.39
C SER A 245 -3.99 -13.27 14.04
N TYR A 246 -4.21 -12.94 12.76
CA TYR A 246 -4.20 -11.56 12.27
C TYR A 246 -5.61 -10.98 12.22
N LEU A 247 -5.93 -10.04 13.09
CA LEU A 247 -7.20 -9.33 13.11
C LEU A 247 -7.25 -8.30 11.98
N VAL A 248 -8.20 -8.45 11.06
CA VAL A 248 -8.45 -7.54 9.94
C VAL A 248 -9.08 -6.25 10.47
N LEU A 249 -8.34 -5.14 10.35
CA LEU A 249 -8.76 -3.83 10.82
C LEU A 249 -9.38 -3.01 9.69
N GLY A 250 -8.85 -3.11 8.47
CA GLY A 250 -9.33 -2.37 7.30
C GLY A 250 -9.27 -3.22 6.04
N LEU A 251 -9.88 -2.72 4.97
CA LEU A 251 -9.90 -3.34 3.65
C LEU A 251 -9.50 -2.30 2.59
N GLY A 252 -8.89 -2.75 1.50
CA GLY A 252 -8.38 -1.90 0.44
C GLY A 252 -6.96 -1.36 0.68
N ASP A 253 -6.10 -2.09 1.42
CA ASP A 253 -4.67 -1.80 1.64
C ASP A 253 -3.77 -2.87 0.97
N VAL A 254 -3.55 -2.82 -0.35
CA VAL A 254 -4.10 -1.84 -1.29
C VAL A 254 -4.98 -2.54 -2.33
N TYR A 255 -6.10 -1.90 -2.68
CA TYR A 255 -7.08 -2.33 -3.68
C TYR A 255 -7.87 -3.58 -3.34
N LEU A 256 -8.99 -3.80 -4.05
CA LEU A 256 -9.75 -5.05 -4.15
C LEU A 256 -9.80 -5.91 -2.87
N GLY A 257 -10.31 -5.33 -1.77
CA GLY A 257 -10.51 -6.07 -0.52
C GLY A 257 -9.23 -6.53 0.20
N ALA A 258 -8.06 -6.05 -0.22
CA ALA A 258 -6.78 -6.30 0.45
C ALA A 258 -6.86 -5.92 1.94
N PRO A 259 -6.61 -6.84 2.88
CA PRO A 259 -6.73 -6.53 4.29
C PRO A 259 -5.54 -5.69 4.76
N VAL A 260 -5.79 -4.79 5.70
CA VAL A 260 -4.78 -4.39 6.67
C VAL A 260 -5.11 -5.07 7.99
N ALA A 261 -4.20 -5.92 8.45
CA ALA A 261 -4.41 -6.74 9.63
C ALA A 261 -3.23 -6.66 10.59
N THR A 262 -3.44 -6.96 11.86
CA THR A 262 -2.37 -7.06 12.86
C THR A 262 -2.55 -8.31 13.70
N PRO A 263 -1.47 -8.96 14.15
CA PRO A 263 -1.56 -10.01 15.15
C PRO A 263 -2.32 -9.55 16.40
N VAL A 264 -3.27 -10.37 16.85
CA VAL A 264 -4.00 -10.19 18.11
C VAL A 264 -2.99 -10.21 19.26
N ASP A 265 -2.14 -11.24 19.33
CA ASP A 265 -1.04 -11.32 20.28
C ASP A 265 0.08 -10.33 19.91
N PRO A 266 0.40 -9.32 20.75
CA PRO A 266 1.48 -8.38 20.48
C PRO A 266 2.86 -9.03 20.31
N ARG A 267 3.07 -10.24 20.86
CA ARG A 267 4.31 -11.02 20.69
C ARG A 267 4.51 -11.53 19.27
N HIS A 268 3.46 -11.51 18.44
CA HIS A 268 3.56 -11.86 17.02
C HIS A 268 3.65 -10.64 16.10
N ARG A 269 3.58 -9.41 16.65
CA ARG A 269 3.72 -8.17 15.87
C ARG A 269 5.17 -7.92 15.50
N LEU A 270 5.60 -8.54 14.40
CA LEU A 270 6.84 -8.19 13.74
C LEU A 270 6.70 -6.78 13.16
N VAL A 271 7.66 -5.91 13.46
CA VAL A 271 7.64 -4.50 13.02
C VAL A 271 8.71 -4.29 11.97
N THR A 272 8.32 -3.72 10.83
CA THR A 272 9.21 -3.38 9.71
C THR A 272 9.07 -1.91 9.30
N THR A 273 9.86 -1.48 8.32
CA THR A 273 9.53 -0.29 7.54
C THR A 273 8.83 -0.67 6.23
N LYS A 274 8.06 0.27 5.69
CA LYS A 274 7.65 0.22 4.29
C LYS A 274 8.86 0.57 3.40
N TYR A 275 8.85 0.10 2.16
CA TYR A 275 9.84 0.42 1.13
C TYR A 275 9.96 1.94 0.92
N ASN A 276 11.16 2.42 0.55
CA ASN A 276 11.43 3.81 0.17
C ASN A 276 12.34 3.87 -1.09
N PRO A 277 11.80 4.22 -2.27
CA PRO A 277 10.37 4.39 -2.57
C PRO A 277 9.65 3.03 -2.63
N ALA A 278 8.32 3.03 -2.74
CA ALA A 278 7.52 1.82 -2.92
C ALA A 278 7.86 1.08 -4.24
N ARG A 279 7.59 -0.23 -4.29
CA ARG A 279 7.70 -0.99 -5.54
C ARG A 279 6.66 -0.52 -6.54
N THR A 280 7.04 -0.53 -7.82
CA THR A 280 6.15 -0.36 -8.97
C THR A 280 5.31 -1.60 -9.23
N TRP A 281 5.84 -2.78 -8.93
CA TRP A 281 5.21 -4.08 -9.14
C TRP A 281 5.25 -5.00 -7.92
N THR A 282 4.12 -5.62 -7.63
CA THR A 282 3.91 -6.63 -6.59
C THR A 282 2.89 -7.63 -7.14
N PRO A 283 3.15 -8.94 -7.09
CA PRO A 283 2.24 -9.92 -7.65
C PRO A 283 0.95 -10.00 -6.83
N GLU A 284 -0.14 -10.34 -7.50
CA GLU A 284 -1.44 -10.55 -6.87
C GLU A 284 -1.33 -11.54 -5.68
N ASN A 285 -1.93 -11.14 -4.55
CA ASN A 285 -1.99 -11.84 -3.28
C ASN A 285 -0.65 -12.21 -2.67
N ALA A 286 0.42 -11.48 -3.03
CA ALA A 286 1.60 -11.43 -2.18
C ALA A 286 1.18 -11.04 -0.75
N VAL A 287 1.91 -11.55 0.23
CA VAL A 287 1.69 -11.25 1.64
C VAL A 287 2.94 -10.56 2.18
N GLY A 288 2.75 -9.45 2.88
CA GLY A 288 3.86 -8.66 3.41
C GLY A 288 3.55 -7.95 4.72
N ILE A 289 4.61 -7.47 5.39
CA ILE A 289 4.56 -6.70 6.64
C ILE A 289 5.08 -5.28 6.42
N GLY A 290 4.32 -4.27 6.85
CA GLY A 290 4.66 -2.86 6.75
C GLY A 290 4.33 -2.14 8.05
N GLY A 291 5.35 -1.73 8.81
CA GLY A 291 5.09 -1.34 10.20
C GLY A 291 4.72 -2.58 11.01
N ALA A 292 3.70 -2.49 11.85
CA ALA A 292 3.16 -3.63 12.61
C ALA A 292 2.00 -4.34 11.90
N TYR A 293 1.75 -4.00 10.63
CA TYR A 293 0.62 -4.48 9.85
C TYR A 293 1.03 -5.52 8.83
N MET A 294 0.14 -6.48 8.59
CA MET A 294 0.20 -7.44 7.50
C MET A 294 -0.86 -7.08 6.45
N CYS A 295 -0.50 -7.20 5.18
CA CYS A 295 -1.43 -7.07 4.06
C CYS A 295 -1.37 -8.28 3.12
N VAL A 296 -2.47 -8.53 2.40
CA VAL A 296 -2.53 -9.43 1.24
C VAL A 296 -2.93 -8.59 0.03
N TYR A 297 -2.04 -8.46 -0.95
CA TYR A 297 -2.27 -7.59 -2.11
C TYR A 297 -3.48 -8.09 -2.93
N GLY A 298 -4.52 -7.26 -3.08
CA GLY A 298 -5.79 -7.69 -3.70
C GLY A 298 -5.69 -7.89 -5.21
N MET A 299 -4.75 -7.20 -5.84
CA MET A 299 -4.41 -7.28 -7.27
C MET A 299 -2.90 -7.12 -7.45
N GLU A 300 -2.44 -7.40 -8.66
CA GLU A 300 -1.10 -7.01 -9.12
C GLU A 300 -0.99 -5.48 -9.18
N GLY A 301 0.10 -4.90 -8.67
CA GLY A 301 0.28 -3.45 -8.66
C GLY A 301 1.38 -2.95 -7.72
N PRO A 302 1.45 -1.64 -7.46
CA PRO A 302 2.47 -1.05 -6.59
C PRO A 302 2.31 -1.49 -5.13
N GLY A 303 3.41 -1.54 -4.38
CA GLY A 303 3.37 -2.01 -2.99
C GLY A 303 4.58 -1.64 -2.15
N GLY A 304 4.33 -1.28 -0.88
CA GLY A 304 5.37 -0.85 0.05
C GLY A 304 5.73 -1.84 1.16
N TYR A 305 5.03 -2.97 1.32
CA TYR A 305 5.24 -3.87 2.46
C TYR A 305 6.37 -4.87 2.20
N GLN A 306 7.04 -5.33 3.25
CA GLN A 306 8.09 -6.36 3.20
C GLN A 306 7.47 -7.74 2.94
N LEU A 307 7.64 -8.26 1.73
CA LEU A 307 7.05 -9.52 1.28
C LEU A 307 7.70 -10.75 1.95
N PHE A 308 6.89 -11.73 2.34
CA PHE A 308 7.37 -13.00 2.90
C PHE A 308 6.72 -14.24 2.27
N GLY A 309 5.68 -14.07 1.45
CA GLY A 309 4.99 -15.19 0.81
C GLY A 309 3.88 -14.75 -0.12
N ARG A 310 3.05 -15.71 -0.55
CA ARG A 310 1.87 -15.48 -1.38
C ARG A 310 0.74 -16.42 -0.97
N THR A 311 -0.49 -15.97 -1.14
CA THR A 311 -1.71 -16.73 -0.82
C THR A 311 -2.68 -16.72 -2.02
N ILE A 312 -3.92 -17.11 -1.78
CA ILE A 312 -5.03 -17.13 -2.75
C ILE A 312 -5.74 -15.77 -2.83
N GLN A 313 -6.71 -15.67 -3.74
CA GLN A 313 -7.41 -14.44 -4.11
C GLN A 313 -8.22 -13.85 -2.96
N MET A 314 -8.04 -12.56 -2.68
CA MET A 314 -8.91 -11.82 -1.74
C MET A 314 -10.17 -11.28 -2.41
N TRP A 315 -10.24 -11.35 -3.74
CA TRP A 315 -11.28 -10.73 -4.54
C TRP A 315 -11.71 -11.61 -5.71
N ASN A 316 -13.00 -11.60 -6.04
CA ASN A 316 -13.57 -12.25 -7.21
C ASN A 316 -14.63 -11.36 -7.88
N SER A 317 -14.24 -10.66 -8.95
CA SER A 317 -15.13 -9.74 -9.68
C SER A 317 -16.27 -10.44 -10.41
N TRP A 318 -16.02 -11.67 -10.88
CA TRP A 318 -16.79 -12.23 -11.98
C TRP A 318 -17.66 -13.42 -11.57
N ARG A 319 -17.31 -14.10 -10.48
CA ARG A 319 -17.99 -15.33 -10.07
C ARG A 319 -18.47 -15.23 -8.63
N THR A 320 -19.68 -15.72 -8.43
CA THR A 320 -20.22 -16.03 -7.12
C THR A 320 -19.77 -17.43 -6.72
N THR A 321 -19.20 -17.56 -5.53
CA THR A 321 -18.87 -18.84 -4.87
C THR A 321 -19.38 -18.79 -3.42
N PRO A 322 -19.27 -19.88 -2.62
CA PRO A 322 -19.60 -19.81 -1.19
C PRO A 322 -18.82 -18.72 -0.44
N GLU A 323 -17.55 -18.53 -0.77
CA GLU A 323 -16.66 -17.54 -0.16
C GLU A 323 -16.83 -16.12 -0.74
N PHE A 324 -17.28 -16.02 -1.99
CA PHE A 324 -17.55 -14.75 -2.69
C PHE A 324 -19.05 -14.60 -2.98
N ALA A 325 -19.80 -14.17 -1.98
CA ALA A 325 -21.25 -14.04 -2.08
C ALA A 325 -21.68 -12.89 -3.02
N PRO A 326 -22.90 -12.95 -3.61
CA PRO A 326 -23.41 -11.87 -4.46
C PRO A 326 -23.37 -10.50 -3.75
N GLY A 327 -22.79 -9.50 -4.41
CA GLY A 327 -22.64 -8.15 -3.83
C GLY A 327 -21.50 -8.01 -2.81
N SER A 328 -20.70 -9.06 -2.58
CA SER A 328 -19.50 -9.03 -1.74
C SER A 328 -18.35 -9.76 -2.45
N PRO A 329 -17.76 -9.15 -3.50
CA PRO A 329 -16.65 -9.74 -4.24
C PRO A 329 -15.36 -9.86 -3.41
N TRP A 330 -15.30 -9.31 -2.19
CA TRP A 330 -14.18 -9.45 -1.27
C TRP A 330 -14.38 -10.61 -0.29
N LEU A 331 -13.31 -11.38 -0.05
CA LEU A 331 -13.33 -12.54 0.86
C LEU A 331 -13.46 -12.14 2.33
N LEU A 332 -12.67 -11.15 2.75
CA LEU A 332 -12.44 -10.80 4.15
C LEU A 332 -13.35 -9.66 4.60
N ARG A 333 -13.74 -9.69 5.87
CA ARG A 333 -14.60 -8.70 6.53
C ARG A 333 -13.84 -8.04 7.66
N PHE A 334 -14.34 -6.89 8.11
CA PHE A 334 -13.80 -6.25 9.31
C PHE A 334 -13.88 -7.21 10.50
N PHE A 335 -12.80 -7.28 11.26
CA PHE A 335 -12.61 -8.15 12.43
C PHE A 335 -12.56 -9.66 12.16
N ASP A 336 -12.47 -10.09 10.91
CA ASP A 336 -11.99 -11.45 10.64
C ASP A 336 -10.57 -11.64 11.19
N GLN A 337 -10.25 -12.89 11.50
CA GLN A 337 -8.95 -13.35 11.96
C GLN A 337 -8.37 -14.28 10.90
N ILE A 338 -7.26 -13.87 10.29
CA ILE A 338 -6.55 -14.69 9.31
C ILE A 338 -5.57 -15.59 10.06
N LEU A 339 -5.61 -16.89 9.77
CA LEU A 339 -4.59 -17.86 10.16
C LEU A 339 -4.00 -18.46 8.89
N PHE A 340 -2.68 -18.51 8.80
CA PHE A 340 -2.02 -19.15 7.66
C PHE A 340 -1.70 -20.61 7.96
N PHE A 341 -1.77 -21.46 6.95
CA PHE A 341 -1.18 -22.80 6.98
C PHE A 341 -0.22 -22.98 5.80
N PRO A 342 0.90 -23.70 5.98
CA PRO A 342 1.94 -23.79 4.96
C PRO A 342 1.49 -24.67 3.79
N VAL A 343 1.79 -24.22 2.57
CA VAL A 343 1.72 -25.02 1.34
C VAL A 343 2.97 -24.77 0.49
N SER A 344 3.29 -25.67 -0.42
CA SER A 344 4.31 -25.45 -1.44
C SER A 344 3.85 -24.43 -2.49
N ALA A 345 4.78 -23.92 -3.30
CA ALA A 345 4.45 -23.02 -4.40
C ALA A 345 3.55 -23.70 -5.45
N ASP A 346 3.78 -24.98 -5.74
CA ASP A 346 2.99 -25.75 -6.72
C ASP A 346 1.56 -26.01 -6.21
N GLU A 347 1.41 -26.43 -4.95
CA GLU A 347 0.09 -26.58 -4.30
C GLU A 347 -0.66 -25.25 -4.27
N LEU A 348 0.04 -24.13 -4.05
CA LEU A 348 -0.60 -22.81 -4.10
C LEU A 348 -1.09 -22.47 -5.52
N LEU A 349 -0.35 -22.83 -6.57
CA LEU A 349 -0.79 -22.60 -7.95
C LEU A 349 -2.06 -23.39 -8.28
N GLU A 350 -2.14 -24.65 -7.84
CA GLU A 350 -3.35 -25.46 -7.96
C GLU A 350 -4.54 -24.81 -7.21
N ALA A 351 -4.32 -24.40 -5.95
CA ALA A 351 -5.34 -23.72 -5.15
C ALA A 351 -5.81 -22.42 -5.80
N ARG A 352 -4.88 -21.60 -6.31
CA ARG A 352 -5.18 -20.33 -7.00
C ARG A 352 -5.95 -20.51 -8.30
N ALA A 353 -5.75 -21.62 -9.01
CA ALA A 353 -6.54 -21.94 -10.20
C ALA A 353 -7.96 -22.40 -9.84
N ALA A 354 -8.11 -23.18 -8.76
CA ALA A 354 -9.39 -23.75 -8.34
C ALA A 354 -10.29 -22.76 -7.56
N PHE A 355 -9.70 -21.92 -6.72
CA PHE A 355 -10.43 -21.10 -5.74
C PHE A 355 -11.42 -20.10 -6.36
N PRO A 356 -11.08 -19.31 -7.40
CA PRO A 356 -12.03 -18.38 -8.03
C PRO A 356 -13.26 -19.06 -8.66
N HIS A 357 -13.19 -20.38 -8.86
CA HIS A 357 -14.26 -21.21 -9.40
C HIS A 357 -15.04 -21.97 -8.31
N GLY A 358 -14.72 -21.78 -7.03
CA GLY A 358 -15.35 -22.47 -5.92
C GLY A 358 -14.90 -23.92 -5.75
N ALA A 359 -13.76 -24.30 -6.36
CA ALA A 359 -13.22 -25.67 -6.33
C ALA A 359 -12.10 -25.84 -5.29
N TYR A 360 -11.93 -24.88 -4.37
CA TYR A 360 -11.01 -24.96 -3.24
C TYR A 360 -11.73 -24.42 -1.98
N PRO A 361 -12.46 -25.26 -1.23
CA PRO A 361 -13.23 -24.78 -0.09
C PRO A 361 -12.31 -24.34 1.04
N LEU A 362 -12.60 -23.18 1.64
CA LEU A 362 -11.85 -22.70 2.79
C LEU A 362 -12.45 -23.18 4.10
N LYS A 363 -11.58 -23.48 5.08
CA LYS A 363 -11.99 -23.62 6.46
C LYS A 363 -12.25 -22.22 7.03
N ILE A 364 -13.51 -21.92 7.30
CA ILE A 364 -13.96 -20.68 7.92
C ILE A 364 -14.76 -21.04 9.18
N GLU A 365 -14.33 -20.53 10.34
CA GLU A 365 -15.00 -20.76 11.63
C GLU A 365 -15.69 -19.48 12.08
N GLU A 366 -17.01 -19.52 12.25
CA GLU A 366 -17.80 -18.40 12.78
C GLU A 366 -17.55 -18.24 14.29
N THR A 367 -17.26 -17.02 14.72
CA THR A 367 -16.95 -16.69 16.12
C THR A 367 -17.30 -15.22 16.43
N GLU A 368 -16.81 -14.73 17.57
CA GLU A 368 -16.95 -13.34 17.98
C GLU A 368 -15.62 -12.84 18.54
N PHE A 369 -15.31 -11.56 18.29
CA PHE A 369 -14.18 -10.88 18.91
C PHE A 369 -14.67 -9.99 20.05
N SER A 370 -14.30 -10.33 21.29
CA SER A 370 -14.62 -9.57 22.49
C SER A 370 -13.47 -8.63 22.86
N TYR A 371 -13.73 -7.32 22.90
CA TYR A 371 -12.72 -6.35 23.32
C TYR A 371 -12.35 -6.51 24.80
N ALA A 372 -13.32 -6.77 25.68
CA ALA A 372 -13.06 -7.09 27.09
C ALA A 372 -12.17 -8.34 27.25
N GLY A 373 -12.43 -9.38 26.44
CA GLY A 373 -11.61 -10.59 26.41
C GLY A 373 -10.18 -10.32 25.94
N TYR A 374 -10.02 -9.45 24.95
CA TYR A 374 -8.74 -9.00 24.45
C TYR A 374 -7.93 -8.23 25.52
N GLU A 375 -8.55 -7.26 26.19
CA GLU A 375 -7.92 -6.52 27.29
C GLU A 375 -7.49 -7.45 28.44
N ALA A 376 -8.33 -8.42 28.80
CA ALA A 376 -7.99 -9.42 29.81
C ALA A 376 -6.81 -10.32 29.39
N PHE A 377 -6.70 -10.64 28.09
CA PHE A 377 -5.54 -11.33 27.53
C PHE A 377 -4.27 -10.48 27.64
N LEU A 378 -4.33 -9.20 27.24
CA LEU A 378 -3.18 -8.30 27.34
C LEU A 378 -2.69 -8.12 28.78
N ALA A 379 -3.62 -7.98 29.73
CA ALA A 379 -3.30 -7.86 31.15
C ALA A 379 -2.61 -9.12 31.69
N ARG A 380 -3.09 -10.30 31.30
CA ARG A 380 -2.53 -11.60 31.74
C ARG A 380 -1.14 -11.86 31.15
N GLU A 381 -0.92 -11.52 29.88
CA GLU A 381 0.34 -11.78 29.17
C GLU A 381 1.33 -10.60 29.21
N LYS A 382 1.03 -9.57 30.03
CA LYS A 382 1.73 -8.28 30.06
C LYS A 382 3.26 -8.40 30.11
N ASP A 383 3.78 -9.29 30.97
CA ASP A 383 5.23 -9.42 31.16
C ASP A 383 5.92 -10.06 29.95
N GLY A 384 5.29 -11.08 29.35
CA GLY A 384 5.77 -11.72 28.13
C GLY A 384 5.73 -10.77 26.93
N ILE A 385 4.63 -10.01 26.80
CA ILE A 385 4.49 -8.95 25.79
C ILE A 385 5.60 -7.90 25.97
N SER A 386 5.77 -7.37 27.18
CA SER A 386 6.75 -6.32 27.47
C SER A 386 8.19 -6.78 27.16
N THR A 387 8.52 -8.02 27.50
CA THR A 387 9.83 -8.62 27.21
C THR A 387 10.08 -8.72 25.71
N PHE A 388 9.10 -9.23 24.95
CA PHE A 388 9.20 -9.32 23.49
C PHE A 388 9.34 -7.95 22.84
N GLU A 389 8.53 -6.98 23.24
CA GLU A 389 8.56 -5.63 22.69
C GLU A 389 9.88 -4.90 23.00
N ALA A 390 10.47 -5.12 24.18
CA ALA A 390 11.77 -4.58 24.54
C ALA A 390 12.88 -5.14 23.64
N ARG A 391 12.93 -6.46 23.43
CA ARG A 391 13.88 -7.11 22.50
C ARG A 391 13.75 -6.55 21.09
N ARG A 392 12.51 -6.52 20.57
CA ARG A 392 12.20 -5.98 19.24
C ARG A 392 12.63 -4.52 19.10
N ARG A 393 12.29 -3.67 20.07
CA ARG A 393 12.61 -2.23 20.04
C ARG A 393 14.12 -1.99 20.03
N ALA A 394 14.88 -2.72 20.84
CA ALA A 394 16.33 -2.62 20.85
C ALA A 394 16.96 -2.99 19.50
N ALA A 395 16.46 -4.07 18.86
CA ALA A 395 16.92 -4.48 17.53
C ALA A 395 16.55 -3.46 16.44
N PHE A 396 15.32 -2.93 16.49
CA PHE A 396 14.83 -1.92 15.58
C PHE A 396 15.63 -0.61 15.66
N GLU A 397 15.98 -0.16 16.86
CA GLU A 397 16.85 1.00 17.07
C GLU A 397 18.28 0.76 16.59
N ALA A 398 18.81 -0.46 16.78
CA ALA A 398 20.13 -0.84 16.28
C ALA A 398 20.17 -0.85 14.74
N GLU A 399 19.14 -1.39 14.08
CA GLU A 399 19.00 -1.35 12.61
C GLU A 399 18.96 0.09 12.11
N ARG A 400 18.14 0.94 12.73
CA ARG A 400 18.02 2.35 12.35
C ARG A 400 19.35 3.10 12.47
N ARG A 401 20.15 2.83 13.51
CA ARG A 401 21.49 3.43 13.65
C ARG A 401 22.43 2.99 12.53
N ARG A 402 22.46 1.68 12.21
CA ARG A 402 23.28 1.17 11.10
C ARG A 402 22.96 1.83 9.77
N TRP A 403 21.68 2.06 9.48
CA TRP A 403 21.28 2.71 8.23
C TRP A 403 21.76 4.16 8.15
N ARG A 404 21.65 4.91 9.25
CA ARG A 404 22.17 6.29 9.33
C ARG A 404 23.68 6.33 9.14
N GLU A 405 24.39 5.42 9.77
CA GLU A 405 25.85 5.32 9.65
C GLU A 405 26.29 4.94 8.23
N ALA A 406 25.46 4.19 7.51
CA ALA A 406 25.69 3.79 6.12
C ALA A 406 25.05 4.73 5.08
N ALA A 407 24.41 5.83 5.50
CA ALA A 407 23.66 6.76 4.64
C ALA A 407 22.56 6.10 3.77
N LEU A 408 21.92 5.05 4.29
CA LEU A 408 20.85 4.29 3.60
C LEU A 408 19.44 4.76 3.97
N ASP A 409 19.30 5.75 4.85
CA ASP A 409 18.01 6.25 5.34
C ASP A 409 17.34 7.26 4.39
N VAL A 410 18.09 7.81 3.43
CA VAL A 410 17.60 8.67 2.35
C VAL A 410 17.67 7.90 1.04
N SER A 411 16.65 8.02 0.19
CA SER A 411 16.72 7.50 -1.18
C SER A 411 17.41 8.53 -2.08
N ALA A 412 18.52 8.16 -2.71
CA ALA A 412 19.28 9.03 -3.63
C ALA A 412 18.62 9.26 -5.00
N LEU A 413 17.31 8.99 -5.14
CA LEU A 413 16.58 9.16 -6.41
C LEU A 413 16.43 10.63 -6.85
N ASP A 414 16.93 11.58 -6.05
CA ASP A 414 16.93 13.01 -6.36
C ASP A 414 17.93 13.41 -7.45
N ASP A 415 18.90 12.56 -7.78
CA ASP A 415 19.66 12.77 -9.01
C ASP A 415 18.83 12.20 -10.16
N ALA A 416 18.13 13.10 -10.85
CA ALA A 416 17.66 12.84 -12.21
C ALA A 416 18.81 12.19 -12.95
N ALA A 417 18.76 10.85 -13.10
CA ALA A 417 19.87 10.07 -13.62
C ALA A 417 20.37 10.80 -14.86
N GLU A 418 21.66 11.21 -14.83
CA GLU A 418 22.29 11.79 -16.01
C GLU A 418 21.94 10.85 -17.15
N VAL A 419 21.11 11.32 -18.09
CA VAL A 419 20.75 10.56 -19.26
C VAL A 419 22.03 10.48 -20.07
N LEU A 420 22.84 9.47 -19.78
CA LEU A 420 24.00 9.11 -20.57
C LEU A 420 23.51 9.00 -22.01
N GLY A 421 24.14 9.77 -22.91
CA GLY A 421 23.73 9.84 -24.30
C GLY A 421 23.67 8.43 -24.88
N ILE A 422 22.49 8.06 -25.35
CA ILE A 422 22.28 6.76 -26.01
C ILE A 422 22.89 6.84 -27.39
N GLY A 423 23.58 5.77 -27.81
CA GLY A 423 24.16 5.71 -29.15
C GLY A 423 23.06 5.92 -30.20
N THR A 424 23.18 6.95 -31.03
CA THR A 424 22.19 7.27 -32.07
C THR A 424 22.56 6.70 -33.43
N GLU A 425 23.73 6.09 -33.56
CA GLU A 425 24.24 5.58 -34.83
C GLU A 425 23.64 4.21 -35.15
N VAL A 426 22.89 4.15 -36.24
CA VAL A 426 22.46 2.89 -36.87
C VAL A 426 23.50 2.53 -37.94
N PRO A 427 24.17 1.36 -37.87
CA PRO A 427 25.12 0.95 -38.88
C PRO A 427 24.53 0.93 -40.29
N GLU A 428 25.36 1.16 -41.31
CA GLU A 428 24.93 1.14 -42.71
C GLU A 428 24.29 -0.21 -43.08
N GLY A 429 23.15 -0.17 -43.77
CA GLY A 429 22.37 -1.38 -44.10
C GLY A 429 21.51 -1.94 -42.97
N CYS A 430 21.52 -1.31 -41.78
CA CYS A 430 20.66 -1.71 -40.66
C CYS A 430 19.46 -0.77 -40.48
N VAL A 431 18.43 -1.28 -39.81
CA VAL A 431 17.24 -0.56 -39.37
C VAL A 431 17.23 -0.50 -37.84
N GLY A 432 17.18 0.72 -37.30
CA GLY A 432 17.12 0.95 -35.86
C GLY A 432 15.77 0.53 -35.26
N GLN A 433 15.82 -0.03 -34.06
CA GLN A 433 14.67 -0.37 -33.24
C GLN A 433 14.64 0.59 -32.06
N TYR A 434 13.55 1.32 -31.89
CA TYR A 434 13.46 2.44 -30.96
C TYR A 434 12.38 2.20 -29.91
N THR A 435 12.51 2.81 -28.75
CA THR A 435 11.40 2.86 -27.80
C THR A 435 10.41 3.97 -28.16
N GLU A 436 9.12 3.70 -28.05
CA GLU A 436 8.06 4.72 -28.27
C GLU A 436 7.73 5.51 -26.99
N THR A 437 8.17 5.02 -25.83
CA THR A 437 7.82 5.55 -24.52
C THR A 437 9.04 5.71 -23.62
N PRO A 438 9.12 6.74 -22.77
CA PRO A 438 10.19 6.87 -21.79
C PRO A 438 10.11 5.78 -20.72
N GLY A 439 11.24 5.23 -20.25
CA GLY A 439 11.23 4.14 -19.27
C GLY A 439 12.64 3.64 -18.95
N ASN A 440 12.76 2.70 -18.01
CA ASN A 440 14.05 2.07 -17.66
C ASN A 440 14.18 0.72 -18.34
N VAL A 441 15.34 0.40 -18.92
CA VAL A 441 15.60 -0.92 -19.51
C VAL A 441 15.65 -1.97 -18.40
N TRP A 442 14.70 -2.91 -18.39
CA TRP A 442 14.74 -4.01 -17.43
C TRP A 442 15.60 -5.16 -17.94
N LYS A 443 15.35 -5.61 -19.17
CA LYS A 443 16.04 -6.76 -19.72
C LYS A 443 16.33 -6.58 -21.21
N LEU A 444 17.54 -6.93 -21.61
CA LEU A 444 17.86 -7.26 -22.99
C LEU A 444 17.63 -8.75 -23.19
N VAL A 445 16.80 -9.08 -24.18
CA VAL A 445 16.43 -10.46 -24.48
C VAL A 445 17.30 -11.03 -25.59
N VAL A 446 17.98 -10.17 -26.35
CA VAL A 446 18.84 -10.53 -27.48
C VAL A 446 20.25 -9.99 -27.32
N GLY A 447 21.21 -10.65 -27.94
CA GLY A 447 22.60 -10.18 -28.07
C GLY A 447 23.00 -9.83 -29.51
N GLU A 448 24.14 -9.17 -29.67
CA GLU A 448 24.72 -8.93 -31.00
C GLU A 448 25.04 -10.26 -31.72
N GLY A 449 24.76 -10.32 -33.02
CA GLY A 449 24.91 -11.50 -33.87
C GLY A 449 23.71 -12.45 -33.84
N GLU A 450 22.73 -12.23 -32.98
CA GLU A 450 21.54 -13.08 -32.88
C GLU A 450 20.56 -12.85 -34.03
N ARG A 451 19.96 -13.94 -34.54
CA ARG A 451 18.86 -13.87 -35.53
C ARG A 451 17.53 -13.73 -34.82
N VAL A 452 16.73 -12.76 -35.25
CA VAL A 452 15.40 -12.47 -34.69
C VAL A 452 14.32 -12.59 -35.76
N ALA A 453 13.13 -13.03 -35.36
CA ALA A 453 11.94 -12.99 -36.19
C ALA A 453 11.19 -11.65 -36.03
N ALA A 454 10.37 -11.27 -37.02
CA ALA A 454 9.45 -10.15 -36.86
C ALA A 454 8.53 -10.37 -35.64
N GLY A 455 8.36 -9.35 -34.82
CA GLY A 455 7.59 -9.38 -33.58
C GLY A 455 8.31 -10.03 -32.39
N GLN A 456 9.52 -10.58 -32.55
CA GLN A 456 10.30 -11.12 -31.44
C GLN A 456 10.73 -10.01 -30.49
N THR A 457 10.59 -10.22 -29.18
CA THR A 457 11.03 -9.27 -28.16
C THR A 457 12.55 -9.13 -28.15
N LEU A 458 13.01 -7.89 -28.26
CA LEU A 458 14.42 -7.47 -28.25
C LEU A 458 14.83 -7.00 -26.85
N ALA A 459 14.00 -6.15 -26.26
CA ALA A 459 14.20 -5.59 -24.93
C ALA A 459 12.86 -5.45 -24.21
N ILE A 460 12.90 -5.37 -22.89
CA ILE A 460 11.73 -5.03 -22.05
C ILE A 460 12.12 -3.80 -21.24
N ILE A 461 11.29 -2.76 -21.32
CA ILE A 461 11.43 -1.55 -20.52
C ILE A 461 10.31 -1.46 -19.49
N GLU A 462 10.60 -0.88 -18.33
CA GLU A 462 9.60 -0.45 -17.36
C GLU A 462 9.23 1.00 -17.64
N SER A 463 8.00 1.23 -18.07
CA SER A 463 7.45 2.56 -18.30
C SER A 463 6.07 2.66 -17.66
N MET A 464 5.81 3.75 -16.93
CA MET A 464 4.51 4.00 -16.32
C MET A 464 3.99 2.80 -15.48
N LYS A 465 4.90 2.10 -14.78
CA LYS A 465 4.62 0.89 -13.97
C LYS A 465 4.14 -0.32 -14.79
N MET A 466 4.39 -0.32 -16.09
CA MET A 466 4.12 -1.43 -17.01
C MET A 466 5.41 -1.92 -17.66
N GLU A 467 5.45 -3.21 -17.96
CA GLU A 467 6.47 -3.78 -18.84
C GLU A 467 6.04 -3.59 -20.29
N ILE A 468 6.89 -2.92 -21.07
CA ILE A 468 6.68 -2.69 -22.50
C ILE A 468 7.77 -3.44 -23.25
N ALA A 469 7.36 -4.42 -24.05
CA ALA A 469 8.24 -5.17 -24.92
C ALA A 469 8.56 -4.33 -26.17
N ILE A 470 9.84 -4.10 -26.43
CA ILE A 470 10.33 -3.57 -27.70
C ILE A 470 10.60 -4.75 -28.60
N THR A 471 9.91 -4.80 -29.73
CA THR A 471 9.91 -5.96 -30.64
C THR A 471 10.55 -5.63 -31.98
N ALA A 472 11.09 -6.64 -32.65
CA ALA A 472 11.69 -6.49 -33.97
C ALA A 472 10.63 -6.15 -35.02
N THR A 473 10.83 -5.06 -35.77
CA THR A 473 9.92 -4.68 -36.87
C THR A 473 9.96 -5.65 -38.05
N ALA A 474 11.06 -6.38 -38.24
CA ALA A 474 11.31 -7.29 -39.36
C ALA A 474 12.23 -8.45 -38.91
N PRO A 475 12.28 -9.59 -39.64
CA PRO A 475 13.28 -10.60 -39.38
C PRO A 475 14.68 -10.10 -39.77
N GLY A 476 15.69 -10.43 -38.99
CA GLY A 476 17.03 -9.90 -39.23
C GLY A 476 18.09 -10.44 -38.26
N ILE A 477 19.29 -9.86 -38.35
CA ILE A 477 20.39 -10.12 -37.42
C ILE A 477 20.65 -8.86 -36.60
N VAL A 478 20.70 -8.99 -35.27
CA VAL A 478 21.09 -7.89 -34.38
C VAL A 478 22.55 -7.54 -34.63
N ARG A 479 22.84 -6.32 -35.09
CA ARG A 479 24.21 -5.87 -35.41
C ARG A 479 24.83 -5.00 -34.34
N ALA A 480 24.02 -4.25 -33.61
CA ALA A 480 24.47 -3.43 -32.50
C ALA A 480 23.38 -3.35 -31.44
N VAL A 481 23.76 -3.40 -30.17
CA VAL A 481 22.87 -3.09 -29.05
C VAL A 481 23.31 -1.75 -28.44
N ALA A 482 22.39 -0.80 -28.36
CA ALA A 482 22.69 0.60 -28.02
C ALA A 482 22.43 0.96 -26.54
N VAL A 483 21.90 0.02 -25.76
CA VAL A 483 21.46 0.24 -24.38
C VAL A 483 21.90 -0.90 -23.47
N GLU A 484 21.89 -0.66 -22.16
CA GLU A 484 22.17 -1.67 -21.12
C GLU A 484 21.02 -1.76 -20.09
N PRO A 485 20.83 -2.90 -19.38
CA PRO A 485 19.88 -2.98 -18.28
C PRO A 485 20.15 -1.93 -17.20
N GLY A 486 19.09 -1.30 -16.69
CA GLY A 486 19.15 -0.19 -15.72
C GLY A 486 19.21 1.20 -16.36
N GLN A 487 19.47 1.30 -17.67
CA GLN A 487 19.54 2.60 -18.36
C GLN A 487 18.16 3.23 -18.57
N THR A 488 18.06 4.55 -18.36
CA THR A 488 16.83 5.32 -18.63
C THR A 488 16.78 5.75 -20.09
N LEU A 489 15.65 5.44 -20.76
CA LEU A 489 15.35 5.82 -22.14
C LEU A 489 14.30 6.93 -22.20
N ARG A 490 14.38 7.74 -23.25
CA ARG A 490 13.33 8.66 -23.73
C ARG A 490 12.62 8.06 -24.93
N ALA A 491 11.41 8.52 -25.20
CA ALA A 491 10.73 8.19 -26.45
C ALA A 491 11.60 8.60 -27.66
N GLY A 492 11.82 7.66 -28.57
CA GLY A 492 12.67 7.82 -29.75
C GLY A 492 14.11 7.37 -29.58
N ASP A 493 14.54 6.93 -28.39
CA ASP A 493 15.90 6.44 -28.20
C ASP A 493 16.11 5.06 -28.85
N LEU A 494 17.30 4.86 -29.42
CA LEU A 494 17.69 3.61 -30.09
C LEU A 494 17.96 2.53 -29.05
N VAL A 495 17.43 1.33 -29.29
CA VAL A 495 17.66 0.15 -28.44
C VAL A 495 18.64 -0.82 -29.08
N CYS A 496 18.42 -1.15 -30.35
CA CYS A 496 19.36 -1.95 -31.14
C CYS A 496 19.18 -1.70 -32.64
N ALA A 497 20.13 -2.16 -33.45
CA ALA A 497 20.08 -2.11 -34.90
C ALA A 497 19.98 -3.52 -35.49
N LEU A 498 19.06 -3.71 -36.44
CA LEU A 498 18.85 -4.97 -37.16
C LEU A 498 19.30 -4.85 -38.62
N GLU A 499 20.13 -5.77 -39.10
CA GLU A 499 20.30 -6.00 -40.53
C GLU A 499 19.16 -6.91 -41.00
N GLU A 500 18.25 -6.39 -41.82
CA GLU A 500 17.13 -7.16 -42.35
C GLU A 500 17.63 -8.33 -43.21
N ALA A 501 16.99 -9.49 -43.05
CA ALA A 501 17.40 -10.76 -43.68
C ALA A 501 16.90 -10.95 -45.11
#